data_AF-A0A947AP86-F1
#
_entry.id   AF-A0A947AP86-F1
#
_cell.length_a   1.000
_cell.length_b   1.000
_cell.length_c   1.000
_cell.angle_alpha   90.00
_cell.angle_beta   90.00
_cell.angle_gamma   90.00
#
_symmetry.space_group_name_H-M   'P 1'
#
loop_
_entity.id
_entity.type
_entity.pdbx_description
1 polymer ?
#
loop_
_entity_poly.entity_id
_entity_poly.type
_entity_poly.pdbx_seq_one_letter_code
_entity_poly.pdbx_strand_id
1 'polypeptide(L)'
;MTDDFLGFDGVDEEDIRRERNKARELRKTRWWQRKTAAGKCHYCHHIFKHQELTMDHLVPLSRGGRSTKDNLVPCCKTCNTKKQTLLPIEWED
;
A
#
# COMPACT_ATOMS: atom_id res chain seq x y z
N MET A 1 -19.53 -6.95 34.62
CA MET A 1 -20.57 -6.20 33.88
C MET A 1 -20.05 -4.77 33.84
N THR A 2 -19.34 -4.32 32.81
CA THR A 2 -19.52 -4.50 31.37
C THR A 2 -18.25 -4.97 30.67
N ASP A 3 -18.42 -5.99 29.82
CA ASP A 3 -17.60 -6.39 28.67
C ASP A 3 -16.17 -5.85 28.54
N ASP A 4 -15.23 -6.70 28.95
CA ASP A 4 -13.83 -6.74 28.51
C ASP A 4 -13.76 -7.53 27.18
N PHE A 5 -14.60 -7.16 26.21
CA PHE A 5 -14.77 -7.87 24.93
C PHE A 5 -14.52 -6.88 23.78
N LEU A 6 -13.35 -7.04 23.15
CA LEU A 6 -12.87 -6.32 21.97
C LEU A 6 -12.31 -4.91 22.24
N GLY A 7 -11.11 -4.86 22.82
CA GLY A 7 -10.15 -3.77 22.59
C GLY A 7 -9.71 -3.74 21.11
N PHE A 8 -10.64 -3.43 20.20
CA PHE A 8 -10.34 -3.07 18.82
C PHE A 8 -9.91 -1.59 18.81
N ASP A 9 -8.85 -1.30 19.56
CA ASP A 9 -8.20 -0.01 19.48
C ASP A 9 -7.55 0.07 18.11
N GLY A 10 -7.85 1.16 17.38
CA GLY A 10 -7.39 1.35 16.01
C GLY A 10 -5.88 1.20 15.87
N VAL A 11 -5.41 1.08 14.62
CA VAL A 11 -3.97 0.90 14.34
C VAL A 11 -3.17 2.05 14.97
N ASP A 12 -2.28 1.70 15.89
CA ASP A 12 -1.38 2.64 16.56
C ASP A 12 -0.58 3.47 15.53
N GLU A 13 -0.54 4.78 15.74
CA GLU A 13 0.20 5.72 14.89
C GLU A 13 1.70 5.39 14.84
N GLU A 14 2.28 4.89 15.94
CA GLU A 14 3.67 4.44 15.96
C GLU A 14 3.89 3.26 15.01
N ASP A 15 2.95 2.33 14.99
CA ASP A 15 2.94 1.20 14.07
C ASP A 15 2.82 1.67 12.62
N ILE A 16 1.92 2.62 12.33
CA ILE A 16 1.81 3.21 10.99
C ILE A 16 3.14 3.86 10.59
N ARG A 17 3.79 4.60 11.49
CA ARG A 17 5.09 5.24 11.22
C ARG A 17 6.19 4.20 10.95
N ARG A 18 6.22 3.13 11.74
CA ARG A 18 7.15 2.01 11.58
C ARG A 18 6.99 1.34 10.23
N GLU A 19 5.74 1.03 9.85
CA GLU A 19 5.44 0.40 8.57
C GLU A 19 5.74 1.34 7.39
N ARG A 20 5.48 2.64 7.49
CA ARG A 20 5.89 3.63 6.47
C ARG A 20 7.41 3.65 6.27
N ASN A 21 8.18 3.59 7.35
CA ASN A 21 9.64 3.53 7.27
C ASN A 21 10.12 2.23 6.61
N LYS A 22 9.53 1.08 6.96
CA LYS A 22 9.82 -0.19 6.29
C LYS A 22 9.55 -0.14 4.78
N ALA A 23 8.43 0.45 4.36
CA ALA A 23 8.11 0.62 2.94
C ALA A 23 9.16 1.50 2.22
N ARG A 24 9.62 2.59 2.87
CA ARG A 24 10.68 3.46 2.33
C ARG A 24 11.99 2.70 2.12
N GLU A 25 12.38 1.85 3.07
CA GLU A 25 13.59 1.02 2.91
C GLU A 25 13.40 -0.05 1.83
N LEU A 26 12.24 -0.71 1.77
CA LEU A 26 11.92 -1.67 0.72
C LEU A 26 11.97 -1.05 -0.68
N ARG A 27 11.55 0.22 -0.83
CA ARG A 27 11.58 0.95 -2.10
C ARG A 27 13.00 1.11 -2.67
N LYS A 28 14.02 1.11 -1.81
CA LYS A 28 15.43 1.21 -2.22
C LYS A 28 16.03 -0.13 -2.66
N THR A 29 15.37 -1.24 -2.37
CA THR A 29 15.90 -2.58 -2.63
C THR A 29 15.82 -2.97 -4.12
N ARG A 30 16.69 -3.89 -4.54
CA ARG A 30 16.62 -4.52 -5.88
C ARG A 30 15.29 -5.22 -6.15
N TRP A 31 14.63 -5.71 -5.10
CA TRP A 31 13.31 -6.32 -5.23
C TRP A 31 12.29 -5.32 -5.80
N TRP A 32 12.26 -4.09 -5.27
CA TRP A 32 11.35 -3.07 -5.76
C TRP A 32 11.69 -2.62 -7.19
N GLN A 33 12.97 -2.46 -7.50
CA GLN A 33 13.44 -2.16 -8.85
C GLN A 33 12.97 -3.23 -9.85
N ARG A 34 13.10 -4.51 -9.50
CA ARG A 34 12.60 -5.62 -10.34
C ARG A 34 11.08 -5.60 -10.46
N LYS A 35 10.35 -5.38 -9.37
CA LYS A 35 8.88 -5.35 -9.36
C LYS A 35 8.31 -4.23 -10.25
N THR A 36 9.01 -3.10 -10.34
CA THR A 36 8.63 -1.94 -11.16
C THR A 36 9.24 -1.94 -12.57
N ALA A 37 10.14 -2.88 -12.90
CA ALA A 37 10.88 -2.87 -14.16
C ALA A 37 9.97 -2.96 -15.39
N ALA A 38 8.85 -3.68 -15.29
CA ALA A 38 7.88 -3.78 -16.39
C ALA A 38 7.08 -2.48 -16.62
N GLY A 39 7.16 -1.50 -15.72
CA GLY A 39 6.41 -0.24 -15.85
C GLY A 39 4.89 -0.39 -15.68
N LYS A 40 4.39 -1.59 -15.35
CA LYS A 40 2.95 -1.89 -15.32
C LYS A 40 2.31 -1.47 -14.01
N CYS A 41 1.25 -0.66 -14.10
CA CYS A 41 0.39 -0.36 -12.95
C CYS A 41 -0.37 -1.63 -12.52
N HIS A 42 -0.42 -1.90 -11.22
CA HIS A 42 -1.14 -3.05 -10.68
C HIS A 42 -2.65 -2.98 -10.94
N TYR A 43 -3.23 -1.78 -10.95
CA TYR A 43 -4.67 -1.62 -11.05
C TYR A 43 -5.16 -1.45 -12.50
N CYS A 44 -4.74 -0.39 -13.20
CA CYS A 44 -5.21 -0.16 -14.57
C CYS A 44 -4.45 -0.96 -15.63
N HIS A 45 -3.39 -1.67 -15.24
CA HIS A 45 -2.58 -2.52 -16.13
C HIS A 45 -1.89 -1.81 -17.32
N HIS A 46 -1.98 -0.48 -17.42
CA HIS A 46 -1.22 0.30 -18.39
C HIS A 46 0.26 0.40 -18.01
N ILE A 47 1.10 0.71 -19.02
CA ILE A 47 2.55 0.85 -18.90
C ILE A 47 2.90 2.32 -18.70
N PHE A 48 3.75 2.60 -17.71
CA PHE A 48 4.22 3.92 -17.32
C PHE A 48 5.74 3.93 -17.19
N LYS A 49 6.33 5.13 -17.24
CA LYS A 49 7.74 5.28 -16.90
C LYS A 49 7.94 4.99 -15.42
N HIS A 50 9.13 4.49 -15.07
CA HIS A 50 9.46 4.16 -13.67
C HIS A 50 9.22 5.34 -12.70
N GLN A 51 9.47 6.58 -13.13
CA GLN A 51 9.27 7.80 -12.34
C GLN A 51 7.78 8.16 -12.10
N GLU A 52 6.88 7.57 -12.89
CA GLU A 52 5.43 7.79 -12.79
C GLU A 52 4.75 6.73 -11.92
N LEU A 53 5.48 5.68 -11.54
CA LEU A 53 5.02 4.65 -10.62
C LEU A 53 5.31 5.01 -9.16
N THR A 54 4.29 4.85 -8.33
CA THR A 54 4.33 4.92 -6.88
C THR A 54 4.27 3.52 -6.27
N MET A 55 4.64 3.44 -4.99
CA MET A 55 4.46 2.26 -4.17
C MET A 55 3.17 2.44 -3.37
N ASP A 56 2.25 1.49 -3.49
CA ASP A 56 0.97 1.50 -2.80
C ASP A 56 0.79 0.24 -1.95
N HIS A 57 0.00 0.36 -0.88
CA HIS A 57 -0.40 -0.74 -0.02
C HIS A 57 -1.79 -1.24 -0.41
N LEU A 58 -1.91 -2.51 -0.80
CA LEU A 58 -3.20 -3.13 -1.14
C LEU A 58 -4.18 -3.01 0.03
N VAL A 59 -3.74 -3.44 1.21
CA VAL A 59 -4.40 -3.16 2.49
C VAL A 59 -3.75 -1.91 3.10
N PRO A 60 -4.49 -0.81 3.27
CA PRO A 60 -3.98 0.42 3.87
C PRO A 60 -3.41 0.18 5.28
N LEU A 61 -2.35 0.92 5.62
CA LEU A 61 -1.75 0.84 6.97
C LEU A 61 -2.75 1.20 8.07
N SER A 62 -3.65 2.15 7.82
CA SER A 62 -4.73 2.54 8.75
C SER A 62 -5.77 1.44 8.98
N ARG A 63 -5.80 0.40 8.14
CA ARG A 63 -6.65 -0.79 8.27
C ARG A 63 -5.85 -2.03 8.70
N GLY A 64 -4.65 -1.84 9.25
CA GLY A 64 -3.81 -2.91 9.78
C GLY A 64 -2.88 -3.55 8.74
N GLY A 65 -2.81 -2.99 7.52
CA GLY A 65 -1.87 -3.44 6.50
C GLY A 65 -0.42 -3.33 6.97
N ARG A 66 0.43 -4.25 6.48
CA ARG A 66 1.87 -4.26 6.77
C ARG A 66 2.68 -3.98 5.52
N SER A 67 3.89 -3.46 5.67
CA SER A 67 4.81 -3.19 4.56
C SER A 67 5.58 -4.44 4.15
N THR A 68 4.85 -5.45 3.67
CA THR A 68 5.40 -6.70 3.15
C THR A 68 5.42 -6.67 1.62
N LYS A 69 6.22 -7.56 1.01
CA LYS A 69 6.35 -7.64 -0.45
C LYS A 69 5.02 -7.98 -1.16
N ASP A 70 4.16 -8.71 -0.47
CA ASP A 70 2.85 -9.15 -0.98
C ASP A 70 1.81 -8.04 -0.90
N ASN A 71 1.90 -7.17 0.11
CA ASN A 71 0.98 -6.04 0.27
C ASN A 71 1.40 -4.79 -0.53
N LEU A 72 2.64 -4.73 -1.02
CA LEU A 72 3.19 -3.58 -1.74
C LEU A 72 3.12 -3.77 -3.25
N VAL A 73 2.48 -2.86 -3.98
CA VAL A 73 2.31 -2.95 -5.44
C VAL A 73 2.71 -1.67 -6.17
N PRO A 74 3.19 -1.77 -7.44
CA PRO A 74 3.42 -0.60 -8.28
C PRO A 74 2.09 -0.02 -8.76
N CYS A 75 1.90 1.28 -8.58
CA CYS A 75 0.66 1.97 -8.94
C CYS A 75 0.99 3.25 -9.72
N CYS A 76 0.20 3.64 -10.72
CA CYS A 76 0.39 4.96 -11.34
C CYS A 76 -0.22 6.05 -10.45
N LYS A 77 0.25 7.30 -10.59
CA LYS A 77 -0.25 8.43 -9.79
C LYS A 77 -1.77 8.57 -9.84
N THR A 78 -2.38 8.43 -11.02
CA THR A 78 -3.84 8.56 -11.20
C THR A 78 -4.62 7.50 -10.42
N CYS A 79 -4.22 6.23 -10.51
CA CYS A 79 -4.86 5.15 -9.73
C CYS A 79 -4.63 5.35 -8.24
N ASN A 80 -3.41 5.73 -7.84
CA ASN A 80 -3.04 5.96 -6.44
C ASN A 80 -3.89 7.09 -5.81
N THR A 81 -4.09 8.19 -6.54
CA THR A 81 -4.93 9.32 -6.10
C THR A 81 -6.41 8.94 -6.04
N LYS A 82 -6.91 8.18 -7.03
CA LYS A 82 -8.29 7.71 -7.06
C LYS A 82 -8.61 6.72 -5.93
N LYS A 83 -7.66 5.87 -5.54
CA LYS A 83 -7.83 4.91 -4.44
C LYS A 83 -7.96 5.59 -3.08
N GLN A 84 -7.16 6.63 -2.80
CA GLN A 84 -7.11 7.27 -1.47
C GLN A 84 -6.94 6.24 -0.33
N THR A 85 -7.95 6.06 0.53
CA THR A 85 -8.01 5.09 1.64
C THR A 85 -8.84 3.84 1.30
N LEU A 86 -9.42 3.76 0.11
CA LEU A 86 -10.27 2.66 -0.33
C LEU A 86 -9.44 1.38 -0.54
N LEU A 87 -10.06 0.24 -0.27
CA LEU A 87 -9.59 -1.08 -0.68
C LEU A 87 -9.86 -1.27 -2.18
N PRO A 88 -9.09 -2.13 -2.87
CA PRO A 88 -9.32 -2.42 -4.29
C PRO A 88 -10.76 -2.87 -4.62
N ILE A 89 -11.44 -3.54 -3.68
CA ILE A 89 -12.83 -3.98 -3.84
C ILE A 89 -13.86 -2.85 -3.76
N GLU A 90 -13.51 -1.74 -3.10
CA GLU A 90 -14.38 -0.54 -2.99
C GLU A 90 -14.25 0.36 -4.23
N TRP A 91 -13.62 -0.14 -5.31
CA TRP A 91 -13.23 0.63 -6.50
C TRP A 91 -13.92 0.18 -7.80
N GLU A 92 -14.78 -0.84 -7.73
CA GLU A 92 -15.47 -1.43 -8.88
C GLU A 92 -16.83 -0.78 -9.21
N ASP A 93 -17.24 0.30 -8.53
CA ASP A 93 -18.43 1.12 -8.87
C ASP A 93 -18.07 2.40 -9.65
#